data_AF-A0A9N7VVD3-F1
#
_entry.id   AF-A0A9N7VVD3-F1
#
_cell.length_a   1.000
_cell.length_b   1.000
_cell.length_c   1.000
_cell.angle_alpha   90.00
_cell.angle_beta   90.00
_cell.angle_gamma   90.00
#
_symmetry.space_group_name_H-M   'P 1'
#
loop_
_entity.id
_entity.type
_entity.pdbx_description
1 polymer ?
#
loop_
_entity_poly.entity_id
_entity_poly.type
_entity_poly.pdbx_seq_one_letter_code
_entity_poly.pdbx_strand_id
1 'polypeptide(L)'
;MLCCLKSLPAPLQICMGMCLHQDVTEEGKKAKLQSSKIEQDLCEHARTEMNVVKILMLGAAESGKSTLIKQIKIIHSHGFSKQELISFQASVLDNLLTSMKFVLRGMGMLRINLASKKNKVHARSILSCSQCLGDDQELLPFVAHALCALWADQGVRAAAARGYEFELNDSALYFFENMSRVIAPNYVPTEPDVLRVRLRTCGIIETQFQVNETIFRCCSLRTQTPPGDLTSSKPGHDLDMKY
;
A
#
# COMPACT_ATOMS: atom_id res chain seq x y z
N MET A 1 -88.02 28.42 5.15
CA MET A 1 -87.95 27.23 6.02
C MET A 1 -88.18 26.01 5.15
N LEU A 2 -87.17 25.14 5.08
CA LEU A 2 -87.11 23.72 4.68
C LEU A 2 -88.14 23.14 3.68
N CYS A 3 -87.67 22.49 2.61
CA CYS A 3 -87.39 21.04 2.65
C CYS A 3 -86.80 20.50 1.33
N CYS A 4 -85.78 19.65 1.47
CA CYS A 4 -85.12 18.84 0.45
C CYS A 4 -86.10 17.92 -0.30
N LEU A 5 -85.78 17.52 -1.55
CA LEU A 5 -85.76 16.11 -1.98
C LEU A 5 -85.25 15.93 -3.44
N LYS A 6 -84.12 15.23 -3.54
CA LYS A 6 -83.76 14.14 -4.50
C LYS A 6 -83.98 14.39 -6.01
N SER A 7 -82.96 14.55 -6.84
CA SER A 7 -82.01 13.53 -7.35
C SER A 7 -82.65 12.32 -8.06
N LEU A 8 -82.55 12.27 -9.39
CA LEU A 8 -82.35 11.07 -10.22
C LEU A 8 -81.78 11.48 -11.61
N PRO A 9 -81.09 10.59 -12.35
CA PRO A 9 -79.82 10.89 -13.02
C PRO A 9 -79.83 10.62 -14.53
N ALA A 10 -78.74 11.04 -15.20
CA ALA A 10 -78.05 10.43 -16.37
C ALA A 10 -77.52 11.52 -17.35
N PRO A 11 -76.58 11.19 -18.26
CA PRO A 11 -75.33 10.46 -18.05
C PRO A 11 -74.12 11.14 -18.72
N LEU A 12 -72.92 10.68 -18.34
CA LEU A 12 -71.71 10.51 -19.17
C LEU A 12 -71.39 11.58 -20.24
N GLN A 13 -70.42 12.44 -19.92
CA GLN A 13 -69.49 12.98 -20.93
C GLN A 13 -68.07 12.54 -20.59
N ILE A 14 -67.58 11.59 -21.38
CA ILE A 14 -66.18 11.19 -21.51
C ILE A 14 -65.45 12.26 -22.36
N CYS A 15 -64.12 12.35 -22.19
CA CYS A 15 -63.11 13.10 -22.98
C CYS A 15 -62.93 14.57 -22.57
N MET A 16 -61.72 15.11 -22.30
CA MET A 16 -60.34 14.68 -22.52
C MET A 16 -59.49 15.24 -21.37
N GLY A 17 -58.86 14.37 -20.59
CA GLY A 17 -57.83 14.78 -19.63
C GLY A 17 -56.58 15.20 -20.40
N MET A 18 -56.39 16.51 -20.53
CA MET A 18 -55.22 17.14 -21.11
C MET A 18 -53.93 16.60 -20.47
N CYS A 19 -53.03 16.10 -21.31
CA CYS A 19 -51.65 15.82 -20.94
C CYS A 19 -51.03 17.12 -20.42
N LEU A 20 -50.77 17.16 -19.12
CA LEU A 20 -50.03 18.24 -18.48
C LEU A 20 -48.62 18.28 -19.07
N HIS A 21 -48.40 19.27 -19.93
CA HIS A 21 -47.09 19.77 -20.29
C HIS A 21 -46.47 20.32 -19.00
N GLN A 22 -45.65 19.52 -18.33
CA GLN A 22 -44.78 20.04 -17.28
C GLN A 22 -43.76 20.93 -17.96
N ASP A 23 -43.81 22.23 -17.65
CA ASP A 23 -42.72 23.16 -17.92
C ASP A 23 -41.44 22.55 -17.37
N VAL A 24 -40.66 21.94 -18.26
CA VAL A 24 -39.39 21.34 -17.90
C VAL A 24 -38.48 22.54 -17.60
N THR A 25 -38.32 22.85 -16.31
CA THR A 25 -37.38 23.86 -15.85
C THR A 25 -36.03 23.60 -16.52
N GLU A 26 -35.30 24.65 -16.87
CA GLU A 26 -33.97 24.51 -17.47
C GLU A 26 -33.04 23.65 -16.61
N GLU A 27 -33.27 23.67 -15.30
CA GLU A 27 -32.66 22.77 -14.30
C GLU A 27 -33.05 21.29 -14.51
N GLY A 28 -34.33 20.99 -14.77
CA GLY A 28 -34.80 19.65 -15.10
C GLY A 28 -34.26 19.11 -16.42
N LYS A 29 -34.05 19.98 -17.43
CA LYS A 29 -33.39 19.59 -18.70
C LYS A 29 -31.90 19.29 -18.49
N LYS A 30 -31.20 20.14 -17.73
CA LYS A 30 -29.79 19.90 -17.35
C LYS A 30 -29.61 18.63 -16.53
N ALA A 31 -30.50 18.38 -15.56
CA ALA A 31 -30.49 17.16 -14.76
C ALA A 31 -30.71 15.91 -15.61
N LYS A 32 -31.66 15.94 -16.56
CA LYS A 32 -31.88 14.82 -17.50
C LYS A 32 -30.67 14.55 -18.40
N LEU A 33 -30.05 15.60 -18.95
CA LEU A 33 -28.83 15.48 -19.75
C LEU A 33 -27.67 14.88 -18.94
N GLN A 34 -27.48 15.34 -17.70
CA GLN A 34 -26.47 14.80 -16.81
C GLN A 34 -26.76 13.34 -16.43
N SER A 35 -28.01 13.00 -16.12
CA SER A 35 -28.42 11.62 -15.82
C SER A 35 -28.17 10.70 -17.01
N SER A 36 -28.54 11.12 -18.22
CA SER A 36 -28.29 10.34 -19.44
C SER A 36 -26.80 10.11 -19.68
N LYS A 37 -25.95 11.09 -19.36
CA LYS A 37 -24.49 10.93 -19.47
C LYS A 37 -23.94 9.94 -18.45
N ILE A 38 -24.41 10.02 -17.20
CA ILE A 38 -24.05 9.06 -16.15
C ILE A 38 -24.48 7.64 -16.55
N GLU A 39 -25.68 7.47 -17.11
CA GLU A 39 -26.18 6.17 -17.57
C GLU A 39 -25.29 5.59 -18.68
N GLN A 40 -24.84 6.43 -19.62
CA GLN A 40 -23.92 6.03 -20.68
C GLN A 40 -22.56 5.62 -20.09
N ASP A 41 -21.98 6.43 -19.22
CA ASP A 41 -20.72 6.14 -18.54
C ASP A 41 -20.82 4.83 -17.74
N LEU A 42 -21.91 4.61 -17.00
CA LEU A 42 -22.17 3.38 -16.25
C LEU A 42 -22.23 2.15 -17.17
N CYS A 43 -22.88 2.26 -18.33
CA CYS A 43 -22.96 1.17 -19.30
C CYS A 43 -21.60 0.83 -19.91
N GLU A 44 -20.79 1.85 -20.23
CA GLU A 44 -19.42 1.68 -20.72
C GLU A 44 -18.52 1.04 -19.65
N HIS A 45 -18.62 1.49 -18.40
CA HIS A 45 -17.91 0.90 -17.26
C HIS A 45 -18.36 -0.54 -16.97
N ALA A 46 -19.65 -0.87 -17.11
CA ALA A 46 -20.14 -2.22 -16.92
C ALA A 46 -19.59 -3.18 -17.99
N ARG A 47 -19.49 -2.72 -19.25
CA ARG A 47 -18.89 -3.49 -20.35
C ARG A 47 -17.41 -3.76 -20.13
N THR A 48 -16.66 -2.77 -19.69
CA THR A 48 -15.23 -2.97 -19.38
C THR A 48 -15.05 -3.92 -18.19
N GLU A 49 -15.82 -3.76 -17.12
CA GLU A 49 -15.78 -4.65 -15.94
C GLU A 49 -16.19 -6.10 -16.25
N MET A 50 -17.10 -6.34 -17.20
CA MET A 50 -17.47 -7.70 -17.63
C MET A 50 -16.31 -8.47 -18.27
N ASN A 51 -15.35 -7.77 -18.87
CA ASN A 51 -14.17 -8.36 -19.51
C ASN A 51 -12.95 -8.44 -18.55
N VAL A 52 -13.12 -8.06 -17.27
CA VAL A 52 -12.06 -8.14 -16.26
C VAL A 52 -12.15 -9.46 -15.50
N VAL A 53 -11.08 -10.25 -15.55
CA VAL A 53 -10.93 -11.45 -14.71
C VAL A 53 -10.45 -11.05 -13.32
N LYS A 54 -11.26 -11.31 -12.29
CA LYS A 54 -10.95 -10.99 -10.89
C LYS A 54 -10.33 -12.20 -10.19
N ILE A 55 -9.11 -12.04 -9.69
CA ILE A 55 -8.35 -13.09 -8.98
C ILE A 55 -8.17 -12.67 -7.52
N LEU A 56 -8.50 -13.56 -6.58
CA LEU A 56 -8.26 -13.37 -5.15
C LEU A 56 -7.09 -14.25 -4.68
N MET A 57 -6.06 -13.62 -4.15
CA MET A 57 -4.88 -14.30 -3.62
C MET A 57 -4.99 -14.43 -2.10
N LEU A 58 -5.07 -15.68 -1.62
CA LEU A 58 -5.16 -16.04 -0.20
C LEU A 58 -3.89 -16.77 0.28
N GLY A 59 -3.52 -16.59 1.54
CA GLY A 59 -2.38 -17.26 2.17
C GLY A 59 -1.86 -16.51 3.39
N ALA A 60 -1.01 -17.16 4.19
CA ALA A 60 -0.40 -16.59 5.39
C ALA A 60 0.33 -15.27 5.13
N ALA A 61 0.58 -14.49 6.19
CA ALA A 61 1.49 -13.36 6.09
C ALA A 61 2.85 -13.84 5.52
N GLU A 62 3.45 -13.04 4.63
CA GLU A 62 4.77 -13.33 4.04
C GLU A 62 4.86 -14.49 3.05
N SER A 63 3.75 -15.14 2.69
CA SER A 63 3.72 -16.24 1.72
C SER A 63 4.07 -15.86 0.26
N GLY A 64 4.65 -14.67 0.01
CA GLY A 64 5.07 -14.24 -1.33
C GLY A 64 3.95 -13.77 -2.28
N LYS A 65 2.70 -13.64 -1.83
CA LYS A 65 1.56 -13.24 -2.70
C LYS A 65 1.82 -11.95 -3.48
N SER A 66 2.22 -10.90 -2.77
CA SER A 66 2.50 -9.60 -3.40
C SER A 66 3.67 -9.70 -4.38
N THR A 67 4.66 -10.55 -4.09
CA THR A 67 5.79 -10.80 -4.99
C THR A 67 5.33 -11.50 -6.26
N LEU A 68 4.47 -12.51 -6.17
CA LEU A 68 3.91 -13.19 -7.34
C LEU A 68 3.12 -12.20 -8.23
N ILE A 69 2.27 -11.36 -7.64
CA ILE A 69 1.50 -10.35 -8.40
C ILE A 69 2.44 -9.38 -9.12
N LYS A 70 3.48 -8.89 -8.42
CA LYS A 70 4.49 -8.00 -9.02
C LYS A 70 5.24 -8.68 -10.17
N GLN A 71 5.58 -9.97 -10.04
CA GLN A 71 6.22 -10.75 -11.10
C GLN A 71 5.32 -10.89 -12.34
N ILE A 72 4.03 -11.19 -12.14
CA ILE A 72 3.07 -11.28 -13.25
C ILE A 72 2.99 -9.95 -14.00
N LYS A 73 2.99 -8.83 -13.26
CA LYS A 73 2.99 -7.50 -13.88
C LYS A 73 4.26 -7.25 -14.71
N ILE A 74 5.43 -7.65 -14.21
CA ILE A 74 6.70 -7.52 -14.96
C ILE A 74 6.65 -8.32 -16.27
N ILE A 75 6.19 -9.56 -16.21
CA ILE A 75 6.20 -10.48 -17.36
C ILE A 75 5.15 -10.10 -18.41
N HIS A 76 3.96 -9.67 -18.00
CA HIS A 76 2.82 -9.54 -18.92
C HIS A 76 2.38 -8.10 -19.22
N SER A 77 2.75 -7.12 -18.39
CA SER A 77 2.23 -5.75 -18.49
C SER A 77 3.31 -4.70 -18.83
N HIS A 78 4.32 -5.09 -19.61
CA HIS A 78 5.46 -4.24 -19.99
C HIS A 78 6.25 -3.64 -18.80
N GLY A 79 6.22 -4.30 -17.64
CA GLY A 79 6.93 -3.83 -16.46
C GLY A 79 6.18 -2.78 -15.63
N PHE A 80 6.95 -2.01 -14.86
CA PHE A 80 6.45 -0.85 -14.12
C PHE A 80 6.77 0.44 -14.88
N SER A 81 5.81 1.37 -14.93
CA SER A 81 6.08 2.68 -15.50
C SER A 81 7.05 3.47 -14.61
N LYS A 82 7.75 4.47 -15.17
CA LYS A 82 8.67 5.32 -14.39
C LYS A 82 7.98 5.98 -13.19
N GLN A 83 6.72 6.44 -13.35
CA GLN A 83 5.95 7.04 -12.28
C GLN A 83 5.63 6.02 -11.17
N GLU A 84 5.30 4.78 -11.55
CA GLU A 84 5.08 3.70 -10.59
C GLU A 84 6.35 3.36 -9.82
N LEU A 85 7.49 3.25 -10.50
CA LEU A 85 8.79 3.01 -9.87
C LEU A 85 9.11 4.09 -8.83
N ILE A 86 8.90 5.37 -9.19
CA ILE A 86 9.11 6.50 -8.27
C ILE A 86 8.22 6.38 -7.02
N SER A 87 6.98 5.91 -7.16
CA SER A 87 6.09 5.74 -6.00
C SER A 87 6.61 4.72 -4.97
N PHE A 88 7.46 3.77 -5.38
CA PHE A 88 8.10 2.82 -4.48
C PHE A 88 9.32 3.39 -3.73
N GLN A 89 9.85 4.55 -4.13
CA GLN A 89 11.09 5.10 -3.59
C GLN A 89 11.04 5.27 -2.07
N ALA A 90 9.99 5.90 -1.56
CA ALA A 90 9.80 6.11 -0.13
C ALA A 90 9.73 4.78 0.65
N SER A 91 9.07 3.77 0.07
CA SER A 91 8.96 2.45 0.69
C SER A 91 10.30 1.71 0.74
N VAL A 92 11.13 1.85 -0.31
CA VAL A 92 12.48 1.26 -0.35
C VAL A 92 13.36 1.89 0.72
N LEU A 93 13.33 3.22 0.84
CA LEU A 93 14.12 3.94 1.85
C LEU A 93 13.65 3.60 3.28
N ASP A 94 12.34 3.53 3.51
CA ASP A 94 11.78 3.12 4.81
C ASP A 94 12.17 1.68 5.17
N ASN A 95 12.18 0.77 4.20
CA ASN A 95 12.64 -0.61 4.39
C ASN A 95 14.13 -0.65 4.75
N LEU A 96 14.96 0.16 4.09
CA LEU A 96 16.40 0.25 4.38
C LEU A 96 16.65 0.77 5.80
N LEU A 97 16.00 1.86 6.20
CA LEU A 97 16.11 2.42 7.56
C LEU A 97 15.61 1.44 8.61
N THR A 98 14.45 0.83 8.37
CA THR A 98 13.86 -0.16 9.28
C THR A 98 14.79 -1.36 9.43
N SER A 99 15.34 -1.88 8.34
CA SER A 99 16.28 -3.00 8.37
C SER A 99 17.52 -2.66 9.20
N MET A 100 18.09 -1.45 9.03
CA MET A 100 19.23 -1.01 9.85
C MET A 100 18.88 -0.92 11.34
N LYS A 101 17.69 -0.39 11.68
CA LYS A 101 17.22 -0.37 13.08
C LYS A 101 17.09 -1.77 13.67
N PHE A 102 16.58 -2.73 12.90
CA PHE A 102 16.49 -4.13 13.33
C PHE A 102 17.88 -4.71 13.60
N VAL A 103 18.85 -4.50 12.71
CA VAL A 103 20.24 -4.94 12.93
C VAL A 103 20.83 -4.32 14.20
N LEU A 104 20.67 -3.01 14.41
CA LEU A 104 21.19 -2.33 15.60
C LEU A 104 20.57 -2.84 16.90
N ARG A 105 19.28 -3.22 16.89
CA ARG A 105 18.63 -3.87 18.04
C ARG A 105 19.13 -5.30 18.23
N GLY A 106 19.25 -6.06 17.13
CA GLY A 106 19.79 -7.42 17.12
C GLY A 106 21.23 -7.50 17.66
N MET A 107 22.07 -6.48 17.40
CA MET A 107 23.41 -6.38 18.00
C MET A 107 23.38 -6.47 19.54
N GLY A 108 22.38 -5.85 20.18
CA GLY A 108 22.18 -5.93 21.63
C GLY A 108 21.85 -7.35 22.12
N MET A 109 21.00 -8.07 21.37
CA MET A 109 20.64 -9.46 21.66
C MET A 109 21.84 -10.40 21.50
N LEU A 110 22.60 -10.21 20.43
CA LEU A 110 23.77 -11.03 20.09
C LEU A 110 25.03 -10.66 20.89
N ARG A 111 24.96 -9.60 21.71
CA ARG A 111 26.10 -9.01 22.45
C ARG A 111 27.28 -8.63 21.53
N ILE A 112 26.98 -8.20 20.31
CA ILE A 112 27.97 -7.72 19.34
C ILE A 112 28.12 -6.21 19.51
N ASN A 113 29.36 -5.76 19.74
CA ASN A 113 29.67 -4.34 19.85
C ASN A 113 29.99 -3.72 18.47
N LEU A 114 29.74 -2.42 18.33
CA LEU A 114 30.25 -1.65 17.20
C LEU A 114 31.78 -1.71 17.18
N ALA A 115 32.36 -1.95 16.01
CA ALA A 115 33.81 -1.97 15.84
C ALA A 115 34.40 -0.57 16.06
N SER A 116 33.70 0.48 15.59
CA SER A 116 34.09 1.87 15.81
C SER A 116 33.22 2.55 16.86
N LYS A 117 33.84 3.10 17.91
CA LYS A 117 33.12 3.90 18.93
C LYS A 117 32.47 5.15 18.34
N LYS A 118 32.98 5.69 17.23
CA LYS A 118 32.40 6.87 16.53
C LYS A 118 31.00 6.57 15.99
N ASN A 119 30.75 5.32 15.62
CA ASN A 119 29.46 4.88 15.09
C ASN A 119 28.32 4.86 16.12
N LYS A 120 28.62 5.05 17.42
CA LYS A 120 27.59 5.18 18.46
C LYS A 120 26.65 6.35 18.20
N VAL A 121 27.17 7.46 17.68
CA VAL A 121 26.36 8.65 17.35
C VAL A 121 25.42 8.32 16.18
N HIS A 122 25.94 7.72 15.11
CA HIS A 122 25.15 7.28 13.95
C HIS A 122 24.07 6.26 14.34
N ALA A 123 24.40 5.28 15.18
CA ALA A 123 23.45 4.29 15.68
C ALA A 123 22.30 4.96 16.45
N ARG A 124 22.61 5.91 17.34
CA ARG A 124 21.60 6.68 18.09
C ARG A 124 20.71 7.49 17.16
N SER A 125 21.29 8.20 16.19
CA SER A 125 20.54 8.97 15.20
C SER A 125 19.58 8.10 14.39
N ILE A 126 20.03 6.93 13.92
CA ILE A 126 19.19 6.00 13.14
C ILE A 126 18.07 5.40 14.00
N LEU A 127 18.35 5.02 15.25
CA LEU A 127 17.35 4.46 16.16
C LEU A 127 16.27 5.48 16.54
N SER A 128 16.63 6.76 16.69
CA SER A 128 15.69 7.85 17.00
C SER A 128 14.98 8.45 15.79
N CYS A 129 15.48 8.20 14.58
CA CYS A 129 14.91 8.72 13.33
C CYS A 129 13.55 8.07 13.05
N SER A 130 12.49 8.86 12.86
CA SER A 130 11.16 8.35 12.50
C SER A 130 11.04 8.00 11.02
N GLN A 131 11.60 8.84 10.14
CA GLN A 131 11.45 8.77 8.69
C GLN A 131 12.73 9.17 7.95
N CYS A 132 12.96 8.59 6.78
CA CYS A 132 14.14 8.89 5.95
C CYS A 132 14.04 10.20 5.19
N LEU A 133 12.82 10.59 4.82
CA LEU A 133 12.54 11.68 3.90
C LEU A 133 12.18 12.96 4.65
N GLY A 134 12.64 14.10 4.13
CA GLY A 134 12.20 15.42 4.55
C GLY A 134 10.84 15.80 3.96
N ASP A 135 10.38 17.01 4.26
CA ASP A 135 9.12 17.56 3.75
C ASP A 135 9.14 17.76 2.22
N ASP A 136 10.34 17.92 1.66
CA ASP A 136 10.66 18.01 0.23
C ASP A 136 10.70 16.65 -0.49
N GLN A 137 10.43 15.56 0.23
CA GLN A 137 10.57 14.17 -0.23
C GLN A 137 12.02 13.78 -0.59
N GLU A 138 13.02 14.55 -0.15
CA GLU A 138 14.42 14.21 -0.33
C GLU A 138 14.96 13.40 0.85
N LEU A 139 15.97 12.57 0.58
CA LEU A 139 16.64 11.79 1.62
C LEU A 139 17.43 12.71 2.55
N LEU A 140 17.14 12.65 3.84
CA LEU A 140 17.82 13.45 4.85
C LEU A 140 19.34 13.14 4.83
N PRO A 141 20.23 14.13 4.62
CA PRO A 141 21.66 13.88 4.45
C PRO A 141 22.32 13.13 5.61
N PHE A 142 21.89 13.40 6.84
CA PHE A 142 22.41 12.72 8.02
C PHE A 142 22.03 11.23 8.03
N VAL A 143 20.87 10.85 7.48
CA VAL A 143 20.41 9.46 7.39
C VAL A 143 21.29 8.70 6.40
N ALA A 144 21.49 9.27 5.20
CA ALA A 144 22.37 8.68 4.19
C ALA A 144 23.79 8.44 4.74
N HIS A 145 24.37 9.46 5.38
CA HIS A 145 25.69 9.36 5.97
C HIS A 145 25.78 8.32 7.10
N ALA A 146 24.81 8.31 8.01
CA ALA A 146 24.76 7.36 9.11
C ALA A 146 24.59 5.91 8.63
N LEU A 147 23.73 5.67 7.64
CA LEU A 147 23.55 4.33 7.05
C LEU A 147 24.85 3.80 6.45
N CYS A 148 25.57 4.61 5.68
CA CYS A 148 26.88 4.25 5.12
C CYS A 148 27.92 3.95 6.20
N ALA A 149 28.04 4.83 7.21
CA ALA A 149 29.01 4.68 8.29
C ALA A 149 28.75 3.41 9.11
N LEU A 150 27.47 3.08 9.35
CA LEU A 150 27.08 1.86 10.06
C LEU A 150 27.31 0.62 9.22
N TRP A 151 26.96 0.59 7.94
CA TRP A 151 27.19 -0.59 7.10
C TRP A 151 28.67 -0.89 6.86
N ALA A 152 29.52 0.15 6.89
CA ALA A 152 30.96 -0.01 6.87
C ALA A 152 31.52 -0.69 8.14
N ASP A 153 30.79 -0.66 9.26
CA ASP A 153 31.20 -1.23 10.55
C ASP A 153 31.14 -2.77 10.55
N GLN A 154 32.23 -3.41 10.97
CA GLN A 154 32.32 -4.86 11.00
C GLN A 154 31.34 -5.50 12.00
N GLY A 155 31.04 -4.82 13.12
CA GLY A 155 30.07 -5.31 14.10
C GLY A 155 28.65 -5.31 13.55
N VAL A 156 28.29 -4.29 12.78
CA VAL A 156 26.98 -4.21 12.11
C VAL A 156 26.85 -5.31 11.06
N ARG A 157 27.87 -5.53 10.21
CA ARG A 157 27.86 -6.61 9.22
C ARG A 157 27.79 -8.00 9.86
N ALA A 158 28.52 -8.21 10.95
CA ALA A 158 28.50 -9.47 11.69
C ALA A 158 27.11 -9.77 12.29
N ALA A 159 26.42 -8.75 12.79
CA ALA A 159 25.05 -8.90 13.28
C ALA A 159 24.05 -9.13 12.14
N ALA A 160 24.19 -8.41 11.02
CA ALA A 160 23.33 -8.62 9.85
C ALA A 160 23.45 -10.03 9.26
N ALA A 161 24.66 -10.61 9.24
CA ALA A 161 24.88 -12.00 8.82
C ALA A 161 24.16 -13.03 9.70
N ARG A 162 23.88 -12.68 10.96
CA ARG A 162 23.12 -13.47 11.94
C ARG A 162 21.67 -12.97 12.07
N GLY A 163 21.17 -12.28 11.04
CA GLY A 163 19.84 -11.68 11.01
C GLY A 163 18.70 -12.65 11.30
N TYR A 164 18.88 -13.93 10.96
CA TYR A 164 17.91 -15.00 11.22
C TYR A 164 17.61 -15.20 12.73
N GLU A 165 18.53 -14.83 13.64
CA GLU A 165 18.32 -14.98 15.09
C GLU A 165 17.35 -13.93 15.69
N PHE A 166 17.04 -12.87 14.94
CA PHE A 166 16.16 -11.79 15.36
C PHE A 166 15.17 -11.37 14.26
N GLU A 167 14.85 -12.31 13.36
CA GLU A 167 13.84 -12.15 12.30
C GLU A 167 14.09 -10.94 11.39
N LEU A 168 15.35 -10.69 11.04
CA LEU A 168 15.69 -9.70 10.01
C LEU A 168 15.08 -10.13 8.67
N ASN A 169 14.46 -9.17 7.97
CA ASN A 169 13.88 -9.43 6.66
C ASN A 169 14.95 -9.90 5.65
N ASP A 170 14.64 -10.97 4.91
CA ASP A 170 15.50 -11.56 3.87
C ASP A 170 15.97 -10.53 2.83
N SER A 171 15.18 -9.49 2.53
CA SER A 171 15.57 -8.44 1.57
C SER A 171 16.54 -7.39 2.14
N ALA A 172 16.82 -7.40 3.45
CA ALA A 172 17.69 -6.41 4.08
C ALA A 172 19.10 -6.42 3.49
N LEU A 173 19.71 -7.60 3.32
CA LEU A 173 21.08 -7.73 2.79
C LEU A 173 21.19 -7.16 1.37
N TYR A 174 20.21 -7.45 0.52
CA TYR A 174 20.15 -6.88 -0.83
C TYR A 174 20.18 -5.35 -0.81
N PHE A 175 19.39 -4.71 0.06
CA PHE A 175 19.38 -3.25 0.15
C PHE A 175 20.66 -2.69 0.77
N PHE A 176 21.29 -3.39 1.71
CA PHE A 176 22.56 -2.97 2.28
C PHE A 176 23.72 -3.05 1.28
N GLU A 177 23.78 -4.11 0.48
CA GLU A 177 24.78 -4.28 -0.58
C GLU A 177 24.62 -3.25 -1.70
N ASN A 178 23.38 -2.85 -2.00
CA ASN A 178 23.05 -1.86 -3.02
C ASN A 178 22.83 -0.44 -2.44
N MET A 179 23.22 -0.22 -1.18
CA MET A 179 22.89 1.00 -0.43
C MET A 179 23.36 2.27 -1.14
N SER A 180 24.56 2.26 -1.73
CA SER A 180 25.14 3.41 -2.43
C SER A 180 24.25 3.93 -3.57
N ARG A 181 23.58 3.03 -4.30
CA ARG A 181 22.61 3.38 -5.35
C ARG A 181 21.29 3.86 -4.74
N VAL A 182 20.82 3.20 -3.68
CA VAL A 182 19.52 3.47 -3.06
C VAL A 182 19.48 4.85 -2.38
N ILE A 183 20.60 5.29 -1.80
CA ILE A 183 20.71 6.61 -1.14
C ILE A 183 21.18 7.72 -2.09
N ALA A 184 21.43 7.40 -3.36
CA ALA A 184 21.94 8.38 -4.32
C ALA A 184 20.90 9.48 -4.58
N PRO A 185 21.33 10.72 -4.86
CA PRO A 185 20.42 11.76 -5.32
C PRO A 185 19.75 11.31 -6.62
N ASN A 186 18.46 11.62 -6.78
CA ASN A 186 17.65 11.21 -7.93
C ASN A 186 17.52 9.69 -8.12
N TYR A 187 17.67 8.90 -7.04
CA TYR A 187 17.44 7.46 -7.08
C TYR A 187 16.03 7.12 -7.58
N VAL A 188 15.96 6.33 -8.66
CA VAL A 188 14.72 5.71 -9.14
C VAL A 188 14.80 4.21 -8.89
N PRO A 189 13.82 3.62 -8.17
CA PRO A 189 13.78 2.18 -7.97
C PRO A 189 13.78 1.38 -9.27
N THR A 190 14.42 0.22 -9.23
CA THR A 190 14.41 -0.77 -10.30
C THR A 190 13.41 -1.88 -9.99
N GLU A 191 13.04 -2.69 -10.98
CA GLU A 191 12.13 -3.82 -10.75
C GLU A 191 12.63 -4.79 -9.67
N PRO A 192 13.93 -5.13 -9.57
CA PRO A 192 14.48 -5.89 -8.44
C PRO A 192 14.23 -5.26 -7.07
N ASP A 193 14.22 -3.93 -6.97
CA ASP A 193 13.90 -3.20 -5.73
C ASP A 193 12.42 -3.32 -5.42
N VAL A 194 11.56 -3.12 -6.42
CA VAL A 194 10.11 -3.23 -6.29
C VAL A 194 9.69 -4.64 -5.89
N LEU A 195 10.36 -5.66 -6.39
CA LEU A 195 10.10 -7.05 -6.01
C LEU A 195 10.47 -7.34 -4.54
N ARG A 196 11.53 -6.71 -4.03
CA ARG A 196 12.08 -6.96 -2.69
C ARG A 196 11.55 -6.01 -1.61
N VAL A 197 11.00 -4.86 -2.01
CA VAL A 197 10.43 -3.89 -1.07
C VAL A 197 9.18 -4.48 -0.42
N ARG A 198 9.19 -4.47 0.91
CA ARG A 198 8.07 -4.92 1.71
C ARG A 198 7.15 -3.73 1.95
N LEU A 199 6.03 -3.75 1.24
CA LEU A 199 4.93 -2.83 1.51
C LEU A 199 4.14 -3.36 2.69
N ARG A 200 3.92 -2.53 3.70
CA ARG A 200 2.87 -2.83 4.68
C ARG A 200 1.52 -2.64 3.99
N THR A 201 0.90 -3.75 3.61
CA THR A 201 -0.50 -3.81 3.17
C THR A 201 -1.39 -3.40 4.33
N CYS A 202 -1.81 -2.14 4.36
CA CYS A 202 -2.97 -1.70 5.14
C CYS A 202 -4.22 -1.96 4.29
N GLY A 203 -4.80 -3.16 4.40
CA GLY A 203 -6.01 -3.53 3.67
C GLY A 203 -5.78 -4.32 2.38
N ILE A 204 -6.70 -4.15 1.43
CA ILE A 204 -6.72 -4.87 0.14
C ILE A 204 -5.82 -4.12 -0.85
N ILE A 205 -4.77 -4.76 -1.34
CA ILE A 205 -4.03 -4.24 -2.50
C ILE A 205 -4.63 -4.87 -3.75
N GLU A 206 -5.10 -4.01 -4.64
CA GLU A 206 -5.52 -4.35 -5.99
C GLU A 206 -4.38 -4.05 -6.97
N THR A 207 -4.06 -4.98 -7.86
CA THR A 207 -3.13 -4.77 -8.96
C THR A 207 -3.78 -5.24 -10.23
N GLN A 208 -3.79 -4.36 -11.23
CA GLN A 208 -4.30 -4.66 -12.56
C GLN A 208 -3.13 -4.88 -13.52
N PHE A 209 -3.27 -5.89 -14.38
CA PHE A 209 -2.35 -6.17 -15.46
C PHE A 209 -3.12 -6.74 -16.64
N GLN A 210 -2.60 -6.52 -17.85
CA GLN A 210 -3.18 -7.05 -19.08
C GLN A 210 -2.35 -8.24 -19.55
N VAL A 211 -3.01 -9.33 -19.94
CA VAL A 211 -2.38 -10.46 -20.63
C VAL A 211 -3.12 -10.63 -21.95
N ASN A 212 -2.44 -10.39 -23.08
CA ASN A 212 -3.05 -10.32 -24.41
C ASN A 212 -4.18 -9.27 -24.45
N GLU A 213 -5.42 -9.66 -24.73
CA GLU A 213 -6.60 -8.78 -24.77
C GLU A 213 -7.43 -8.84 -23.47
N THR A 214 -7.00 -9.60 -22.46
CA THR A 214 -7.75 -9.80 -21.22
C THR A 214 -7.13 -9.01 -20.08
N ILE A 215 -7.96 -8.26 -19.35
CA ILE A 215 -7.56 -7.50 -18.17
C ILE A 215 -7.74 -8.40 -16.94
N PHE A 216 -6.70 -8.54 -16.15
CA PHE A 216 -6.72 -9.25 -14.88
C PHE A 216 -6.61 -8.26 -13.72
N ARG A 217 -7.43 -8.49 -12.70
CA ARG A 217 -7.45 -7.73 -11.45
C ARG A 217 -7.16 -8.67 -10.29
N CYS A 218 -5.94 -8.60 -9.76
CA CYS A 218 -5.52 -9.38 -8.61
C CYS A 218 -5.72 -8.59 -7.32
N CYS A 219 -6.50 -9.13 -6.40
CA CYS A 219 -6.64 -8.63 -5.04
C CYS A 219 -5.89 -9.54 -4.07
N SER A 220 -4.98 -8.99 -3.28
CA SER A 220 -4.35 -9.73 -2.18
C SER A 220 -4.94 -9.31 -0.84
N LEU A 221 -5.42 -10.29 -0.07
CA LEU A 221 -5.86 -10.09 1.32
C LEU A 221 -4.72 -10.48 2.26
N ARG A 222 -4.54 -9.67 3.31
CA ARG A 222 -3.72 -10.07 4.45
C ARG A 222 -4.64 -10.74 5.46
N THR A 223 -4.48 -12.05 5.67
CA THR A 223 -5.05 -12.71 6.84
C THR A 223 -4.29 -12.17 8.06
N GLN A 224 -4.90 -11.30 8.85
CA GLN A 224 -4.41 -11.08 10.21
C GLN A 224 -4.63 -12.40 10.95
N THR A 225 -3.57 -13.03 11.43
CA THR A 225 -3.72 -14.04 12.47
C THR A 225 -4.47 -13.36 13.62
N PRO A 226 -5.61 -13.92 14.09
CA PRO A 226 -6.34 -13.31 15.19
C PRO A 226 -5.41 -13.17 16.40
N PRO A 227 -5.52 -12.08 17.18
CA PRO A 227 -4.73 -11.91 18.39
C PRO A 227 -5.22 -12.94 19.42
N GLY A 228 -4.55 -14.09 19.47
CA GLY A 228 -4.93 -15.20 20.34
C GLY A 228 -4.09 -16.44 20.09
N ASP A 229 -2.79 -16.37 20.41
CA ASP A 229 -1.96 -17.50 20.89
C ASP A 229 -0.53 -17.02 21.21
N LEU A 230 -0.42 -15.98 22.03
CA LEU A 230 0.84 -15.56 22.68
C LEU A 230 0.75 -15.85 24.19
N THR A 231 0.51 -17.11 24.54
CA THR A 231 0.68 -17.60 25.92
C THR A 231 1.47 -18.90 25.93
N SER A 232 2.71 -18.89 25.42
CA SER A 232 3.75 -19.81 25.92
C SER A 232 5.17 -19.40 25.53
N SER A 233 5.71 -18.34 26.16
CA SER A 233 7.16 -18.29 26.42
C SER A 233 7.48 -17.32 27.56
N LYS A 234 7.52 -17.90 28.77
CA LYS A 234 8.31 -17.57 29.98
C LYS A 234 8.53 -16.09 30.38
N PRO A 235 8.19 -15.70 31.63
CA PRO A 235 8.63 -14.44 32.20
C PRO A 235 10.05 -14.57 32.76
N GLY A 236 10.84 -13.48 32.70
CA GLY A 236 12.06 -13.32 33.51
C GLY A 236 13.25 -12.79 32.72
N HIS A 237 13.48 -11.48 32.78
CA HIS A 237 14.44 -10.90 33.72
C HIS A 237 14.57 -9.41 33.45
N ASP A 238 14.10 -8.60 34.41
CA ASP A 238 14.61 -7.27 34.65
C ASP A 238 16.13 -7.34 34.73
N LEU A 239 16.81 -6.57 33.88
CA LEU A 239 18.19 -6.18 34.10
C LEU A 239 18.28 -4.68 33.90
N ASP A 240 18.38 -4.02 35.06
CA ASP A 240 18.82 -2.65 35.28
C ASP A 240 19.80 -2.16 34.20
N MET A 241 19.40 -1.08 33.53
CA MET A 241 20.33 -0.20 32.87
C MET A 241 21.17 0.51 33.94
N LYS A 242 22.42 0.10 34.10
CA LYS A 242 23.47 1.01 34.57
C LYS A 242 24.32 1.44 33.38
N TYR A 243 24.30 2.75 33.16
CA TYR A 243 25.07 3.51 32.19
C TYR A 243 26.58 3.33 32.37
#